data_AF-A0AAD7SN58-F1
#
_entry.id   AF-A0AAD7SN58-F1
#
_cell.length_a   1.000
_cell.length_b   1.000
_cell.length_c   1.000
_cell.angle_alpha   90.00
_cell.angle_beta   90.00
_cell.angle_gamma   90.00
#
_symmetry.space_group_name_H-M   'P 1'
#
loop_
_entity.id
_entity.type
_entity.pdbx_description
1 polymer ?
#
loop_
_entity_poly.entity_id
_entity_poly.type
_entity_poly.pdbx_seq_one_letter_code
_entity_poly.pdbx_strand_id
1 'polypeptide(L)'
;MYDSILTKDVQYPSFLSKEAVLIIQKLLYRSPQLRLGAGERDVQEELGSEDGSREMLMEGDLVVSNTRNALNCRNKQCLWKKSSNGLVEVPYIMFFPSWEYWWQAGTFSCHIWLCLSWYHSA
;
A
#
# COMPACT_ATOMS: atom_id res chain seq x y z
N MET A 1 3.15 -19.58 -5.58
CA MET A 1 2.58 -18.23 -5.77
C MET A 1 1.09 -18.41 -5.63
N TYR A 2 0.44 -17.82 -4.62
CA TYR A 2 -0.96 -18.11 -4.34
C TYR A 2 -1.85 -17.30 -5.30
N ASP A 3 -2.74 -18.00 -6.03
CA ASP A 3 -3.71 -17.40 -6.96
C ASP A 3 -4.99 -16.91 -6.25
N SER A 4 -5.02 -16.98 -4.93
CA SER A 4 -6.10 -16.46 -4.10
C SER A 4 -5.53 -15.64 -2.96
N ILE A 5 -6.20 -14.54 -2.63
CA ILE A 5 -5.87 -13.70 -1.46
C ILE A 5 -6.16 -14.44 -0.15
N LEU A 6 -7.05 -15.44 -0.19
CA LEU A 6 -7.39 -16.27 0.95
C LEU A 6 -6.65 -17.62 0.94
N THR A 7 -6.47 -18.17 2.13
CA THR A 7 -6.12 -19.58 2.31
C THR A 7 -7.28 -20.47 1.83
N LYS A 8 -6.97 -21.66 1.29
CA LYS A 8 -7.98 -22.59 0.76
C LYS A 8 -8.97 -23.11 1.82
N ASP A 9 -8.67 -22.88 3.10
CA ASP A 9 -9.41 -23.40 4.25
C ASP A 9 -10.39 -22.38 4.87
N VAL A 10 -10.68 -21.27 4.19
CA VAL A 10 -11.62 -20.27 4.70
C VAL A 10 -13.04 -20.83 4.77
N GLN A 11 -13.58 -20.86 6.00
CA GLN A 11 -14.96 -21.20 6.29
C GLN A 11 -15.85 -19.96 6.13
N TYR A 12 -16.82 -20.02 5.22
CA TYR A 12 -17.80 -18.94 5.05
C TYR A 12 -18.98 -19.13 6.01
N PRO A 13 -19.57 -18.05 6.55
CA PRO A 13 -20.73 -18.14 7.42
C PRO A 13 -21.92 -18.84 6.75
N SER A 14 -22.70 -19.61 7.52
CA SER A 14 -23.83 -20.41 6.99
C SER A 14 -25.00 -19.60 6.45
N PHE A 15 -25.11 -18.32 6.81
CA PHE A 15 -26.12 -17.41 6.28
C PHE A 15 -25.83 -16.97 4.84
N LEU A 16 -24.62 -17.22 4.32
CA LEU A 16 -24.26 -16.88 2.96
C LEU A 16 -24.84 -17.92 1.98
N SER A 17 -25.46 -17.47 0.90
CA SER A 17 -25.88 -18.38 -0.16
C SER A 17 -24.67 -18.94 -0.91
N LYS A 18 -24.85 -20.10 -1.56
CA LYS A 18 -23.78 -20.73 -2.37
C LYS A 18 -23.31 -19.80 -3.49
N GLU A 19 -24.24 -19.04 -4.08
CA GLU A 19 -23.98 -18.06 -5.14
C GLU A 19 -23.15 -16.89 -4.62
N ALA A 20 -23.46 -16.38 -3.42
CA ALA A 20 -22.69 -15.32 -2.78
C ALA A 20 -21.26 -15.78 -2.47
N VAL A 21 -21.08 -17.01 -1.99
CA VAL A 21 -19.75 -17.61 -1.78
C VAL A 21 -18.98 -17.68 -3.10
N LEU A 22 -19.61 -18.14 -4.19
CA LEU A 22 -18.97 -18.22 -5.51
C LEU A 22 -18.55 -16.85 -6.05
N ILE A 23 -19.35 -15.81 -5.84
CA ILE A 23 -19.01 -14.44 -6.23
C ILE A 23 -17.81 -13.94 -5.43
N ILE A 24 -17.82 -14.13 -4.10
CA ILE A 24 -16.72 -13.73 -3.24
C ILE A 24 -15.44 -14.49 -3.61
N GLN A 25 -15.52 -15.79 -3.87
CA GLN A 25 -14.38 -16.58 -4.33
C GLN A 25 -13.82 -16.07 -5.66
N LYS A 26 -14.68 -15.66 -6.61
CA LYS A 26 -14.25 -15.03 -7.87
C LYS A 26 -13.58 -13.67 -7.65
N LEU A 27 -14.08 -12.85 -6.73
CA LEU A 27 -13.50 -11.55 -6.41
C LEU A 27 -12.15 -11.67 -5.68
N LEU A 28 -11.99 -12.71 -4.87
CA LEU A 28 -10.77 -12.99 -4.12
C LEU A 28 -9.75 -13.83 -4.91
N TYR A 29 -10.09 -14.19 -6.15
CA TYR A 29 -9.17 -14.79 -7.10
C TYR A 29 -8.23 -13.71 -7.63
N ARG A 30 -6.92 -13.93 -7.44
CA ARG A 30 -5.88 -13.01 -7.86
C ARG A 30 -5.75 -13.06 -9.38
N SER A 31 -6.36 -12.10 -10.08
CA SER A 31 -6.15 -11.85 -11.52
C SER A 31 -5.45 -10.52 -11.71
N PRO A 32 -4.11 -10.49 -11.72
CA PRO A 32 -3.32 -9.27 -11.86
C PRO A 32 -3.80 -8.39 -13.02
N GLN A 33 -4.08 -8.98 -14.18
CA GLN A 33 -4.50 -8.29 -15.41
C GLN A 33 -5.92 -7.70 -15.41
N LEU A 34 -6.74 -7.95 -14.39
CA LEU A 34 -8.12 -7.43 -14.28
C LEU A 34 -8.29 -6.38 -13.18
N ARG A 35 -7.21 -6.02 -12.47
CA ARG A 35 -7.25 -4.88 -11.55
C ARG A 35 -7.25 -3.57 -12.34
N LEU A 36 -8.11 -2.65 -11.90
CA LEU A 36 -7.98 -1.24 -12.26
C LEU A 36 -6.58 -0.76 -11.86
N GLY A 37 -5.80 -0.21 -12.81
CA GLY A 37 -4.42 0.22 -12.59
C GLY A 37 -3.34 -0.81 -12.91
N ALA A 38 -3.70 -2.01 -13.37
CA ALA A 38 -2.75 -3.09 -13.70
C ALA A 38 -2.52 -3.29 -15.21
N GLY A 39 -3.05 -2.40 -16.05
CA GLY A 39 -2.76 -2.41 -17.48
C GLY A 39 -1.31 -2.04 -17.75
N GLU A 40 -0.68 -2.66 -18.76
CA GLU A 40 0.66 -2.27 -19.23
C GLU A 40 0.75 -0.79 -19.63
N ARG A 41 -0.40 -0.20 -20.00
CA ARG A 41 -0.55 1.23 -20.29
C ARG A 41 -0.65 2.11 -19.04
N ASP A 42 -1.08 1.57 -17.91
CA ASP A 42 -1.18 2.30 -16.63
C ASP A 42 0.22 2.50 -16.00
N VAL A 43 1.15 1.55 -16.24
CA VAL A 43 2.57 1.68 -15.88
C VAL A 43 3.29 2.72 -16.74
N GLN A 44 2.78 2.98 -17.94
CA GLN A 44 3.43 3.85 -18.92
C GLN A 44 2.89 5.29 -18.91
N GLU A 45 1.84 5.55 -18.14
CA GLU A 45 1.23 6.86 -17.97
C GLU A 45 1.45 7.40 -16.56
N GLU A 46 2.67 7.34 -16.04
CA GLU A 46 3.12 8.38 -15.11
C GLU A 46 4.62 8.62 -15.24
N LEU A 47 4.91 9.76 -15.88
CA LEU A 47 6.21 10.41 -16.03
C LEU A 47 7.14 9.77 -17.07
N GLY A 48 7.35 10.51 -18.15
CA GLY A 48 8.50 10.34 -19.02
C GLY A 48 9.78 10.37 -18.18
N SER A 49 10.30 9.20 -17.86
CA SER A 49 11.64 9.01 -17.37
C SER A 49 12.45 8.41 -18.50
N GLU A 50 13.36 9.20 -19.07
CA GLU A 50 14.41 8.72 -19.97
C GLU A 50 15.46 7.85 -19.22
N ASP A 51 15.15 7.39 -18.01
CA ASP A 51 15.90 6.37 -17.29
C ASP A 51 14.91 5.42 -16.63
N GLY A 52 14.61 4.32 -17.33
CA GLY A 52 13.59 3.35 -16.93
C GLY A 52 13.92 2.71 -15.59
N SER A 53 13.35 3.23 -14.52
CA SER A 53 13.34 2.58 -13.21
C SER A 53 12.55 1.28 -13.33
N ARG A 54 13.27 0.15 -13.41
CA ARG A 54 12.71 -1.21 -13.49
C ARG A 54 12.13 -1.68 -12.14
N GLU A 55 11.62 -0.78 -11.33
CA GLU A 55 11.08 -1.14 -10.02
C GLU A 55 9.71 -1.78 -10.19
N MET A 56 9.62 -3.08 -9.89
CA MET A 56 8.36 -3.82 -9.97
C MET A 56 7.44 -3.37 -8.84
N LEU A 57 6.39 -2.64 -9.20
CA LEU A 57 5.30 -2.31 -8.28
C LEU A 57 4.44 -3.56 -8.07
N MET A 58 4.20 -3.92 -6.80
CA MET A 58 3.14 -4.86 -6.47
C MET A 58 1.82 -4.12 -6.39
N GLU A 59 0.78 -4.74 -6.95
CA GLU A 59 -0.58 -4.20 -6.93
C GLU A 59 -0.76 -2.81 -7.60
N GLY A 60 0.29 -2.20 -8.17
CA GLY A 60 0.25 -0.94 -8.92
C GLY A 60 0.53 0.32 -8.08
N ASP A 61 0.63 0.18 -6.77
CA ASP A 61 0.72 1.28 -5.79
C ASP A 61 1.79 1.06 -4.71
N LEU A 62 2.42 -0.12 -4.66
CA LEU A 62 3.43 -0.46 -3.69
C LEU A 62 4.75 -0.83 -4.39
N VAL A 63 5.80 -0.05 -4.14
CA VAL A 63 7.17 -0.50 -4.43
C VAL A 63 7.50 -1.58 -3.41
N VAL A 64 7.52 -2.85 -3.84
CA VAL A 64 7.87 -3.95 -2.95
C VAL A 64 9.22 -4.53 -3.37
N SER A 65 10.11 -4.68 -2.39
CA SER A 65 11.33 -5.47 -2.54
C SER A 65 11.01 -6.84 -3.17
N ASN A 66 11.93 -7.43 -3.94
CA ASN A 66 11.77 -8.72 -4.65
C ASN A 66 11.50 -9.96 -3.74
N THR A 67 11.06 -9.76 -2.48
CA THR A 67 10.70 -10.79 -1.52
C THR A 67 9.32 -10.52 -0.90
N ARG A 68 8.60 -11.61 -0.56
CA ARG A 68 7.17 -11.71 -0.18
C ARG A 68 6.50 -10.45 0.42
N ASN A 69 5.36 -10.09 -0.17
CA ASN A 69 4.39 -8.99 0.06
C ASN A 69 3.77 -8.82 1.46
N ALA A 70 4.27 -9.49 2.50
CA ALA A 70 4.00 -9.09 3.87
C ALA A 70 5.35 -8.86 4.52
N LEU A 71 5.67 -7.59 4.82
CA LEU A 71 6.89 -7.23 5.53
C LEU A 71 6.91 -7.99 6.86
N ASN A 72 7.67 -9.08 6.93
CA ASN A 72 7.91 -9.78 8.18
C ASN A 72 8.84 -8.91 9.02
N CYS A 73 8.24 -8.12 9.92
CA CYS A 73 8.95 -7.15 10.72
C CYS A 73 9.65 -7.81 11.92
N ARG A 74 10.75 -8.51 11.66
CA ARG A 74 11.53 -9.14 12.73
C ARG A 74 12.09 -8.06 13.66
N ASN A 75 11.91 -8.26 14.97
CA ASN A 75 12.39 -7.35 16.01
C ASN A 75 11.93 -5.89 15.87
N LYS A 76 10.80 -5.63 15.18
CA LYS A 76 10.23 -4.28 14.95
C LYS A 76 11.17 -3.30 14.24
N GLN A 77 12.21 -3.79 13.54
CA GLN A 77 13.21 -2.93 12.88
C GLN A 77 12.67 -2.19 11.65
N CYS A 78 11.52 -2.60 11.12
CA CYS A 78 10.86 -1.96 10.00
C CYS A 78 9.88 -0.84 10.41
N LEU A 79 9.78 -0.53 11.71
CA LEU A 79 8.87 0.47 12.25
C LEU A 79 9.63 1.74 12.63
N TRP A 80 9.00 2.89 12.40
CA TRP A 80 9.46 4.16 12.95
C TRP A 80 9.40 4.12 14.49
N LYS A 81 10.44 4.66 15.14
CA LYS A 81 10.53 4.69 16.59
C LYS A 81 9.58 5.73 17.17
N LYS A 82 8.99 5.40 18.31
CA LYS A 82 8.19 6.33 19.10
C LYS A 82 9.12 7.26 19.90
N SER A 83 8.88 8.55 19.80
CA SER A 83 9.57 9.59 20.55
C SER A 83 9.07 9.64 22.01
N SER A 84 9.84 10.27 22.89
CA SER A 84 9.53 10.39 24.32
C SER A 84 8.27 11.22 24.59
N ASN A 85 7.88 12.09 23.66
CA ASN A 85 6.66 12.89 23.69
C ASN A 85 5.38 12.08 23.44
N GLY A 86 5.48 10.80 23.10
CA GLY A 86 4.31 9.95 22.85
C GLY A 86 3.93 9.83 21.37
N LEU A 87 4.64 10.48 20.44
CA LEU A 87 4.35 10.49 19.01
C LEU A 87 5.38 9.68 18.21
N VAL A 88 4.99 9.23 17.01
CA VAL A 88 5.92 8.68 16.02
C VAL A 88 6.19 9.78 14.99
N GLU A 89 7.44 10.24 14.92
CA GLU A 89 7.87 11.33 14.04
C GLU A 89 8.41 10.75 12.73
N VAL A 90 7.73 11.07 11.62
CA VAL A 90 8.09 10.59 10.28
C VAL A 90 8.72 11.73 9.49
N PRO A 91 9.99 11.62 9.06
CA PRO A 91 10.62 12.61 8.22
C PRO A 91 10.01 12.59 6.82
N TYR A 92 9.88 13.78 6.22
CA TYR A 92 9.59 13.92 4.80
C TYR A 92 10.50 14.97 4.16
N ILE A 93 10.72 14.83 2.85
CA ILE A 93 11.43 15.78 2.00
C ILE A 93 10.45 16.22 0.92
N MET A 94 10.32 17.53 0.69
CA MET A 94 9.42 18.07 -0.31
C MET A 94 10.17 18.43 -1.59
N PHE A 95 9.93 17.66 -2.65
CA PHE A 95 10.55 17.91 -3.97
C PHE A 95 9.82 18.98 -4.78
N PHE A 96 8.50 19.12 -4.58
CA PHE A 96 7.65 20.07 -5.29
C PHE A 96 6.88 20.97 -4.32
N PRO A 97 7.31 22.22 -4.09
CA PRO A 97 6.68 23.14 -3.15
C PRO A 97 5.21 23.44 -3.48
N SER A 98 4.81 23.35 -4.74
CA SER A 98 3.43 23.59 -5.17
C SER A 98 2.42 22.58 -4.59
N TRP A 99 2.88 21.42 -4.12
CA TRP A 99 2.02 20.36 -3.57
C TRP A 99 1.95 20.39 -2.04
N GLU A 100 2.66 21.32 -1.40
CA GLU A 100 2.75 21.43 0.05
C GLU A 100 1.37 21.52 0.71
N TYR A 101 0.48 22.33 0.15
CA TYR A 101 -0.87 22.50 0.65
C TYR A 101 -1.67 21.18 0.69
N TRP A 102 -1.61 20.41 -0.40
CA TRP A 102 -2.33 19.14 -0.51
C TRP A 102 -1.74 18.07 0.41
N TRP A 103 -0.42 18.03 0.53
CA TRP A 103 0.27 17.17 1.48
C TRP A 103 -0.12 17.49 2.92
N GLN A 104 -0.10 18.77 3.32
CA GLN A 104 -0.49 19.21 4.65
C GLN A 104 -1.96 18.88 4.95
N ALA A 105 -2.86 19.11 4.00
CA ALA A 105 -4.28 18.77 4.15
C ALA A 105 -4.50 17.25 4.33
N GLY A 106 -3.78 16.41 3.59
CA GLY A 106 -3.88 14.95 3.71
C GLY A 106 -3.29 14.41 5.01
N THR A 107 -2.15 14.95 5.45
CA THR A 107 -1.44 14.51 6.66
C THR A 107 -2.08 14.99 7.96
N PHE A 108 -2.91 16.04 7.90
CA PHE A 108 -3.61 16.61 9.05
C PHE A 108 -4.49 15.58 9.79
N SER A 109 -5.15 14.70 9.03
CA SER A 109 -5.99 13.62 9.58
C SER A 109 -5.19 12.63 10.43
N CYS A 110 -3.96 12.31 10.00
CA CYS A 110 -3.08 11.39 10.70
C CYS A 110 -2.52 11.97 12.01
N HIS A 111 -2.30 13.29 12.08
CA HIS A 111 -1.77 13.94 13.28
C HIS A 111 -2.76 13.93 14.46
N ILE A 112 -4.05 14.08 14.16
CA ILE A 112 -5.10 14.19 15.19
C ILE A 112 -5.50 12.83 15.75
N TRP A 113 -5.53 11.78 14.92
CA TRP A 113 -6.13 10.49 15.28
C TRP A 113 -5.14 9.33 15.44
N LEU A 114 -3.91 9.43 14.91
CA LEU A 114 -3.00 8.28 14.82
C LEU A 114 -1.70 8.42 15.62
N CYS A 115 -1.57 9.44 16.49
CA CYS A 115 -0.32 9.73 17.23
C CYS A 115 0.92 9.82 16.31
N LEU A 116 0.72 10.26 15.07
CA LEU A 116 1.77 10.48 14.08
C LEU A 116 2.12 11.97 14.04
N SER A 117 3.39 12.29 13.86
CA SER A 117 3.86 13.64 13.60
C SER A 117 4.79 13.64 12.39
N TRP A 118 4.80 14.73 11.63
CA TRP A 118 5.58 14.87 10.42
C TRP A 118 6.54 16.04 10.58
N TYR A 119 7.81 15.86 10.21
CA TYR A 119 8.79 16.94 10.24
C TYR A 119 9.55 17.01 8.92
N HIS A 120 9.84 18.24 8.50
CA HIS A 120 10.62 18.49 7.30
C HIS A 120 12.09 18.14 7.57
N SER A 121 12.63 17.17 6.84
CA SER A 121 14.05 16.85 6.87
C SER A 121 14.74 17.67 5.79
N ALA A 122 15.62 18.59 6.20
CA ALA A 122 16.48 19.35 5.28
C ALA A 122 17.56 18.45 4.66
#